data_AF-A0A0A0V8S4-F1
#
_entry.id   AF-A0A0A0V8S4-F1
#
_cell.length_a   1.000
_cell.length_b   1.000
_cell.length_c   1.000
_cell.angle_alpha   90.00
_cell.angle_beta   90.00
_cell.angle_gamma   90.00
#
_symmetry.space_group_name_H-M   'P 1'
#
loop_
_entity.id
_entity.type
_entity.pdbx_description
1 polymer ?
#
loop_
_entity_poly.entity_id
_entity_poly.type
_entity_poly.pdbx_seq_one_letter_code
_entity_poly.pdbx_strand_id
1 'polypeptide(L)'
;VQATIHEVQRVFNLLKFSLPHEANQNCKLGGYDIPKGTWLLINLDDAHKNPEYWKNAQGFDPQNFLDKNLQYKKNSALMPFGVGKRMCAGEPLARLELFLFFTHL
;
A
#
# COMPACT_ATOMS: atom_id res chain seq x y z
N VAL A 1 4.37 0.39 17.85
CA VAL A 1 3.32 -0.54 17.39
C VAL A 1 2.81 -0.20 15.99
N GLN A 2 2.13 0.93 15.77
CA GLN A 2 1.55 1.25 14.44
C GLN A 2 2.58 1.25 13.30
N ALA A 3 3.73 1.90 13.50
CA ALA A 3 4.84 1.87 12.54
C ALA A 3 5.29 0.44 12.18
N THR A 4 5.36 -0.45 13.18
CA THR A 4 5.71 -1.86 13.00
C THR A 4 4.65 -2.61 12.20
N ILE A 5 3.36 -2.42 12.51
CA ILE A 5 2.25 -3.05 11.78
C ILE A 5 2.27 -2.63 10.31
N HIS A 6 2.45 -1.33 10.03
CA HIS A 6 2.52 -0.85 8.65
C HIS A 6 3.75 -1.34 7.91
N GLU A 7 4.89 -1.50 8.59
CA GLU A 7 6.08 -2.09 8.00
C GLU A 7 5.89 -3.58 7.69
N VAL A 8 5.17 -4.33 8.55
CA VAL A 8 4.77 -5.71 8.25
C VAL A 8 3.92 -5.72 6.97
N GLN A 9 2.91 -4.84 6.86
CA GLN A 9 2.07 -4.78 5.66
C GLN A 9 2.86 -4.44 4.39
N ARG A 10 3.85 -3.54 4.48
CA ARG A 10 4.72 -3.13 3.37
C ARG A 10 5.60 -4.28 2.89
N VAL A 11 6.26 -4.99 3.82
CA VAL A 11 7.24 -6.03 3.49
C VAL A 11 6.56 -7.35 3.10
N PHE A 12 5.53 -7.76 3.85
CA PHE A 12 4.77 -8.97 3.53
C PHE A 12 4.08 -8.84 2.17
N ASN A 13 3.64 -7.61 1.83
CA ASN A 13 3.01 -7.24 0.57
C ASN A 13 2.11 -8.36 0.00
N LEU A 14 1.04 -8.67 0.73
CA LEU A 14 0.18 -9.84 0.46
C LEU A 14 -0.23 -9.94 -1.02
N LEU A 15 -0.50 -8.81 -1.66
CA LEU A 15 -0.82 -8.71 -3.07
C LEU A 15 0.27 -7.90 -3.79
N LYS A 16 1.14 -8.57 -4.55
CA LYS A 16 2.18 -7.91 -5.36
C LYS A 16 1.62 -7.01 -6.46
N PHE A 17 0.45 -7.38 -6.98
CA PHE A 17 -0.34 -6.57 -7.90
C PHE A 17 -1.72 -6.31 -7.28
N SER A 18 -2.38 -5.22 -7.67
CA SER A 18 -3.79 -5.04 -7.33
C SER A 18 -4.64 -6.20 -7.88
N LEU A 19 -5.88 -6.30 -7.38
CA LEU A 19 -6.89 -7.08 -8.09
C LEU A 19 -7.10 -6.49 -9.50
N PRO A 20 -7.57 -7.28 -10.48
CA PRO A 20 -7.85 -6.78 -11.81
C PRO A 20 -8.88 -5.64 -11.80
N HIS A 21 -8.54 -4.55 -12.47
CA HIS A 21 -9.45 -3.46 -12.82
C HIS A 21 -9.68 -3.43 -14.33
N GLU A 22 -10.73 -2.74 -14.77
CA GLU A 22 -10.99 -2.48 -16.19
C GLU A 22 -11.28 -0.99 -16.39
N ALA A 23 -10.71 -0.40 -17.43
CA ALA A 23 -11.00 0.98 -17.83
C ALA A 23 -12.44 1.08 -18.33
N ASN A 24 -13.29 1.84 -17.62
CA ASN A 24 -14.71 2.00 -17.98
C ASN A 24 -14.95 2.97 -19.15
N GLN A 25 -13.94 3.76 -19.52
CA GLN A 25 -13.93 4.70 -20.62
C GLN A 25 -12.50 4.89 -21.14
N ASN A 26 -12.34 5.47 -22.33
CA ASN A 26 -11.03 5.88 -22.81
C ASN A 26 -10.44 6.94 -21.86
N CYS A 27 -9.20 6.76 -21.43
CA CYS A 27 -8.51 7.71 -20.56
C CYS A 27 -7.02 7.77 -20.89
N LYS A 28 -6.30 8.70 -20.25
CA LYS A 28 -4.85 8.79 -20.33
C LYS A 28 -4.23 8.44 -18.98
N LEU A 29 -3.17 7.64 -18.98
CA LEU A 29 -2.41 7.28 -17.77
C LEU A 29 -0.92 7.27 -18.10
N GLY A 30 -0.12 8.03 -17.35
CA GLY A 30 1.34 8.08 -17.56
C GLY A 30 1.77 8.52 -18.96
N GLY A 31 0.95 9.31 -19.66
CA GLY A 31 1.18 9.72 -21.05
C GLY A 31 0.64 8.77 -22.12
N TYR A 32 0.15 7.59 -21.73
CA TYR A 32 -0.41 6.58 -22.63
C TYR A 32 -1.92 6.70 -22.77
N ASP A 33 -2.45 6.42 -23.96
CA ASP A 33 -3.87 6.23 -24.19
C ASP A 33 -4.30 4.83 -23.75
N ILE A 34 -5.29 4.77 -22.85
CA ILE A 34 -5.86 3.55 -22.30
C ILE A 34 -7.30 3.43 -22.84
N PRO A 35 -7.56 2.55 -23.82
CA PRO A 35 -8.90 2.33 -24.33
C PRO A 35 -9.84 1.74 -23.26
N LYS A 36 -11.14 2.03 -23.38
CA LYS A 36 -12.19 1.35 -22.64
C LYS A 36 -12.07 -0.17 -22.81
N GLY A 37 -12.27 -0.93 -21.73
CA GLY A 37 -12.14 -2.38 -21.73
C GLY A 37 -10.73 -2.88 -21.44
N THR A 38 -9.74 -1.99 -21.32
CA THR A 38 -8.37 -2.39 -20.99
C THR A 38 -8.29 -2.87 -19.55
N TRP A 39 -7.72 -4.06 -19.34
CA TRP A 39 -7.42 -4.59 -18.02
C TRP A 39 -6.21 -3.90 -17.41
N LEU A 40 -6.31 -3.56 -16.12
CA LEU A 40 -5.30 -2.84 -15.37
C LEU A 40 -4.94 -3.63 -14.12
N LEU A 41 -3.63 -3.84 -13.93
CA LEU A 41 -3.03 -4.39 -12.73
C LEU A 41 -2.01 -3.38 -12.21
N ILE A 42 -2.22 -2.86 -11.00
CA ILE A 42 -1.32 -1.90 -10.37
C ILE A 42 -0.20 -2.67 -9.69
N ASN A 43 1.06 -2.37 -10.00
CA ASN A 43 2.21 -2.99 -9.35
C ASN A 43 2.42 -2.40 -7.95
N LEU A 44 1.86 -3.06 -6.93
CA LEU A 44 1.99 -2.66 -5.53
C LEU A 44 3.38 -3.00 -4.99
N ASP A 45 4.04 -4.04 -5.51
CA ASP A 45 5.39 -4.43 -5.11
C ASP A 45 6.41 -3.34 -5.44
N ASP A 46 6.32 -2.75 -6.63
CA ASP A 46 7.14 -1.61 -7.01
C ASP A 46 6.89 -0.42 -6.05
N ALA A 47 5.63 -0.04 -5.84
CA ALA A 47 5.30 1.05 -4.91
C ALA A 47 5.81 0.80 -3.48
N HIS A 48 5.72 -0.43 -2.97
CA HIS A 48 6.15 -0.81 -1.62
C HIS A 48 7.66 -1.00 -1.47
N LYS A 49 8.43 -1.12 -2.57
CA LYS A 49 9.90 -1.33 -2.57
C LYS A 49 10.68 -0.26 -3.33
N ASN A 50 10.03 0.80 -3.78
CA ASN A 50 10.68 1.88 -4.50
C ASN A 50 11.55 2.74 -3.54
N PRO A 51 12.88 2.83 -3.76
CA PRO A 51 13.78 3.58 -2.88
C PRO A 51 13.54 5.09 -2.86
N GLU A 52 12.77 5.64 -3.81
CA GLU A 52 12.36 7.06 -3.77
C GLU A 52 11.38 7.35 -2.64
N TYR A 53 10.57 6.36 -2.23
CA TYR A 53 9.55 6.52 -1.19
C TYR A 53 9.94 5.90 0.15
N TRP A 54 10.95 5.04 0.19
CA TRP A 54 11.31 4.26 1.38
C TRP A 54 12.81 4.40 1.70
N LYS A 55 13.13 4.77 2.95
CA LYS A 55 14.52 4.93 3.41
C LYS A 55 15.28 3.61 3.33
N ASN A 56 14.63 2.53 3.79
CA ASN A 56 15.12 1.16 3.66
C ASN A 56 14.07 0.31 2.94
N ALA A 57 14.10 0.37 1.61
CA ALA A 57 13.07 -0.22 0.77
C ALA A 57 13.06 -1.77 0.76
N GLN A 58 14.22 -2.40 0.95
CA GLN A 58 14.37 -3.86 0.82
C GLN A 58 14.34 -4.60 2.15
N GLY A 59 14.71 -3.92 3.25
CA GLY A 59 14.68 -4.49 4.60
C GLY A 59 13.36 -4.22 5.33
N PHE A 60 13.19 -4.87 6.48
CA PHE A 60 12.17 -4.51 7.46
C PHE A 60 12.71 -3.41 8.37
N ASP A 61 12.15 -2.20 8.27
CA ASP A 61 12.53 -1.03 9.07
C ASP A 61 11.31 -0.16 9.43
N PRO A 62 10.78 -0.26 10.66
CA PRO A 62 9.68 0.58 11.12
C PRO A 62 9.97 2.09 11.07
N GLN A 63 11.24 2.52 10.96
CA GLN A 63 11.58 3.94 10.78
C GLN A 63 11.12 4.53 9.45
N ASN A 64 10.69 3.68 8.50
CA ASN A 64 9.95 4.09 7.31
C ASN A 64 8.64 4.84 7.66
N PHE A 65 8.08 4.62 8.85
CA PHE A 65 6.84 5.24 9.33
C PHE A 65 7.04 6.15 10.54
N LEU A 66 8.28 6.59 10.79
CA LEU A 66 8.61 7.51 11.87
C LEU A 66 9.24 8.79 11.30
N ASP A 67 8.82 9.92 11.85
CA ASP A 67 9.46 11.20 11.60
C ASP A 67 10.73 11.42 12.45
N LYS A 68 11.35 12.59 12.34
CA LYS A 68 12.58 12.94 13.07
C LYS A 68 12.40 12.96 14.60
N ASN A 69 11.17 13.11 15.07
CA ASN A 69 10.81 13.13 16.49
C ASN A 69 10.29 11.77 16.96
N LEU A 70 10.51 10.72 16.17
CA LEU A 70 10.03 9.35 16.40
C LEU A 70 8.50 9.27 16.52
N GLN A 71 7.77 10.23 15.96
CA GLN A 71 6.32 10.19 15.90
C GLN A 71 5.87 9.41 14.66
N TYR A 72 4.76 8.71 14.79
CA TYR A 72 4.17 7.98 13.68
C TYR A 72 3.79 8.95 12.55
N LYS A 73 4.30 8.67 11.35
CA LYS A 73 3.98 9.40 10.13
C LYS A 73 3.62 8.39 9.04
N LYS A 74 2.37 8.46 8.56
CA LYS A 74 1.91 7.65 7.43
C LYS A 74 2.69 8.01 6.17
N ASN A 75 3.19 7.01 5.45
CA ASN A 75 3.71 7.14 4.10
C ASN A 75 2.58 6.88 3.09
N SER A 76 2.32 7.81 2.16
CA SER A 76 1.27 7.66 1.15
C SER A 76 1.57 6.57 0.10
N ALA A 77 2.84 6.16 -0.03
CA ALA A 77 3.22 5.04 -0.89
C ALA A 77 2.75 3.68 -0.34
N LEU A 78 2.34 3.61 0.94
CA LEU A 78 1.73 2.41 1.52
C LEU A 78 0.28 2.25 1.05
N MET A 79 0.00 1.24 0.23
CA MET A 79 -1.33 0.94 -0.32
C MET A 79 -1.75 -0.54 -0.17
N PRO A 80 -1.66 -1.15 1.03
CA PRO A 80 -1.95 -2.58 1.25
C PRO A 80 -3.42 -2.94 1.04
N PHE A 81 -4.30 -1.93 1.00
CA PHE A 81 -5.73 -2.07 0.79
C PHE A 81 -6.19 -1.44 -0.53
N GLY A 82 -5.25 -1.11 -1.42
CA GLY A 82 -5.54 -0.34 -2.63
C GLY A 82 -5.94 1.11 -2.35
N VAL A 83 -6.44 1.79 -3.38
CA VAL A 83 -6.86 3.20 -3.32
C VAL A 83 -8.10 3.44 -4.18
N GLY A 84 -8.78 4.56 -3.93
CA GLY A 84 -9.93 5.01 -4.73
C GLY A 84 -11.21 4.21 -4.49
N LYS A 85 -12.12 4.22 -5.48
CA LYS A 85 -13.50 3.70 -5.34
C LYS A 85 -13.60 2.19 -5.04
N ARG A 86 -12.52 1.44 -5.24
CA ARG A 86 -12.44 -0.02 -5.02
C ARG A 86 -11.43 -0.39 -3.93
N MET A 87 -11.08 0.56 -3.06
CA MET A 87 -10.31 0.26 -1.86
C MET A 87 -11.00 -0.84 -1.03
N CYS A 88 -10.21 -1.63 -0.30
CA CYS A 88 -10.71 -2.75 0.47
C CYS A 88 -11.81 -2.31 1.44
N ALA A 89 -13.03 -2.83 1.26
CA ALA A 89 -14.15 -2.54 2.16
C ALA A 89 -13.88 -3.02 3.60
N GLY A 90 -13.00 -4.02 3.76
CA GLY A 90 -12.59 -4.55 5.06
C GLY A 90 -11.45 -3.80 5.75
N GLU A 91 -10.89 -2.73 5.16
CA GLU A 91 -9.77 -1.99 5.76
C GLU A 91 -10.02 -1.57 7.22
N PRO A 92 -11.18 -1.02 7.61
CA PRO A 92 -11.42 -0.63 9.00
C PRO A 92 -11.33 -1.82 9.97
N LEU A 93 -11.92 -2.96 9.60
CA LEU A 93 -11.89 -4.18 10.41
C LEU A 93 -10.47 -4.75 10.49
N ALA A 94 -9.78 -4.88 9.35
CA ALA A 94 -8.43 -5.40 9.30
C ALA A 94 -7.45 -4.57 10.14
N ARG A 95 -7.57 -3.23 10.13
CA ARG A 95 -6.74 -2.36 10.97
C ARG A 95 -6.98 -2.57 12.47
N LEU A 96 -8.23 -2.77 12.86
CA LEU A 96 -8.60 -3.08 14.24
C LEU A 96 -8.01 -4.43 14.66
N GLU A 97 -8.25 -5.48 13.87
CA GLU A 97 -7.76 -6.84 14.12
C GLU A 97 -6.23 -6.87 14.23
N LEU A 98 -5.52 -6.26 13.26
CA LEU A 98 -4.07 -6.19 13.27
C LEU A 98 -3.54 -5.51 14.52
N PHE A 99 -4.15 -4.41 14.97
CA PHE A 99 -3.72 -3.75 16.19
C PHE A 99 -3.99 -4.60 17.43
N LEU A 100 -5.22 -5.08 17.60
CA LEU A 100 -5.62 -5.84 18.79
C LEU A 100 -4.82 -7.13 18.92
N PHE A 101 -4.76 -7.96 17.87
CA PHE A 101 -4.03 -9.21 17.95
C PHE A 101 -2.53 -9.00 18.12
N PHE A 102 -1.94 -8.00 17.45
CA PHE A 102 -0.50 -7.74 17.57
C PHE A 102 -0.08 -7.21 18.95
N THR A 103 -0.95 -6.49 19.69
CA THR A 103 -0.59 -5.98 21.02
C THR A 103 -0.94 -6.92 22.16
N HIS A 104 -1.71 -7.99 21.92
CA HIS A 104 -2.19 -8.92 22.95
C HIS A 104 -1.64 -10.35 22.79
N LEU A 105 -0.86 -10.61 21.74
CA LEU A 105 -0.05 -11.82 21.56
C LEU A 105 1.40 -11.51 21.93
#